data_AF-A0A1J5NXY4-F1
#
_entry.id   AF-A0A1J5NXY4-F1
#
_cell.length_a   1.000
_cell.length_b   1.000
_cell.length_c   1.000
_cell.angle_alpha   90.00
_cell.angle_beta   90.00
_cell.angle_gamma   90.00
#
_symmetry.space_group_name_H-M   'P 1'
#
loop_
_entity.id
_entity.type
_entity.pdbx_description
1 polymer ?
#
loop_
_entity_poly.entity_id
_entity_poly.type
_entity_poly.pdbx_seq_one_letter_code
_entity_poly.pdbx_strand_id
1 'polypeptide(L)'
;MPNTLLSIPFTEPVMFGIKTYWDAIQLPYLRLPGFTDPKKNDIVVFNKPEEADQNIPVDQRTTLIKRCQAAPGDVLSIVDAQVFINGKAAPNAQMAQTNYTVTTDGREINPQTLQDLGVTANNGLTANTYEMLIPTQNVATIKGFSNVKSVVKELQPAGQADPQVFPHNPRFKWNIDNFGPLKLPKKGWTVTLNDSTLALYRRAIEVYEHNKVDTTGKTIMINGKKADSYTFKMNYYWMMGDNRHDSLDSRFWGYVPEDHIIGKAIITVMSIDSTQDFFHKIRWSRIFKPIN
;
A
#
# COMPACT_ATOMS: atom_id res chain seq x y z
N MET A 1 -22.02 -3.32 0.78
CA MET A 1 -23.08 -2.37 0.40
C MET A 1 -22.72 -1.02 0.99
N PRO A 2 -23.18 0.10 0.42
CA PRO A 2 -22.99 1.40 1.06
C PRO A 2 -23.62 1.36 2.46
N ASN A 3 -22.87 1.83 3.44
CA ASN A 3 -23.32 1.98 4.82
C ASN A 3 -23.91 3.39 5.03
N THR A 4 -23.51 4.34 4.18
CA THR A 4 -23.99 5.72 4.14
C THR A 4 -25.12 5.83 3.13
N LEU A 5 -26.33 6.15 3.61
CA LEU A 5 -27.55 6.11 2.80
C LEU A 5 -27.61 7.20 1.72
N LEU A 6 -27.04 8.37 2.00
CA LEU A 6 -27.06 9.52 1.11
C LEU A 6 -25.63 9.99 0.89
N SER A 7 -25.13 9.75 -0.33
CA SER A 7 -23.83 10.22 -0.79
C SER A 7 -23.92 10.62 -2.26
N ILE A 8 -23.12 11.60 -2.66
CA ILE A 8 -22.90 11.93 -4.05
C ILE A 8 -21.88 10.90 -4.59
N PRO A 9 -22.24 10.10 -5.61
CA PRO A 9 -21.33 9.07 -6.11
C PRO A 9 -20.12 9.70 -6.80
N PHE A 10 -18.97 9.03 -6.71
CA PHE A 10 -17.72 9.38 -7.40
C PHE A 10 -17.11 10.74 -7.02
N THR A 11 -17.40 11.24 -5.82
CA THR A 11 -16.76 12.44 -5.26
C THR A 11 -15.86 12.09 -4.09
N GLU A 12 -14.83 12.91 -3.85
CA GLU A 12 -14.09 12.86 -2.59
C GLU A 12 -15.03 13.15 -1.41
N PRO A 13 -14.75 12.62 -0.19
CA PRO A 13 -15.62 12.80 0.98
C PRO A 13 -15.87 14.26 1.36
N VAL A 14 -14.96 15.17 1.00
CA VAL A 14 -15.10 16.62 1.15
C VAL A 14 -14.73 17.32 -0.14
N MET A 15 -15.62 18.16 -0.67
CA MET A 15 -15.35 19.05 -1.80
C MET A 15 -15.66 20.49 -1.42
N PHE A 16 -14.73 21.40 -1.69
CA PHE A 16 -14.86 22.83 -1.36
C PHE A 16 -15.23 23.09 0.12
N GLY A 17 -14.76 22.22 1.03
CA GLY A 17 -15.06 22.30 2.47
C GLY A 17 -16.43 21.74 2.89
N ILE A 18 -17.20 21.18 1.97
CA ILE A 18 -18.54 20.62 2.23
C ILE A 18 -18.48 19.09 2.12
N LYS A 19 -19.08 18.38 3.08
CA LYS A 19 -19.24 16.92 3.02
C LYS A 19 -20.10 16.55 1.81
N THR A 20 -19.68 15.55 1.05
CA THR A 20 -20.43 15.03 -0.10
C THR A 20 -21.40 13.90 0.28
N TYR A 21 -21.56 13.66 1.59
CA TYR A 21 -22.40 12.62 2.16
C TYR A 21 -23.07 13.08 3.46
N TRP A 22 -24.12 12.35 3.86
CA TRP A 22 -24.82 12.56 5.12
C TRP A 22 -24.66 11.32 6.02
N ASP A 23 -24.00 11.50 7.16
CA ASP A 23 -23.58 10.43 8.08
C ASP A 23 -24.43 10.30 9.35
N ALA A 24 -25.55 11.01 9.47
CA ALA A 24 -26.40 10.94 10.66
C ALA A 24 -27.08 9.57 10.82
N ILE A 25 -27.28 8.83 9.73
CA ILE A 25 -27.83 7.46 9.75
C ILE A 25 -26.90 6.56 8.95
N GLN A 26 -26.33 5.57 9.62
CA GLN A 26 -25.44 4.57 9.03
C GLN A 26 -26.02 3.18 9.24
N LEU A 27 -26.00 2.36 8.19
CA LEU A 27 -26.35 0.95 8.28
C LEU A 27 -25.14 0.13 8.78
N PRO A 28 -25.37 -1.00 9.47
CA PRO A 28 -24.31 -1.94 9.78
C PRO A 28 -23.60 -2.39 8.50
N TYR A 29 -22.28 -2.57 8.58
CA TYR A 29 -21.50 -3.08 7.44
C TYR A 29 -22.04 -4.43 6.97
N LEU A 30 -22.49 -4.46 5.72
CA LEU A 30 -22.87 -5.70 5.04
C LEU A 30 -22.04 -5.87 3.77
N ARG A 31 -21.07 -6.78 3.84
CA ARG A 31 -20.41 -7.28 2.63
C ARG A 31 -21.34 -8.29 1.97
N LEU A 32 -21.73 -8.02 0.71
CA LEU A 32 -22.34 -9.06 -0.10
C LEU A 32 -21.33 -10.19 -0.25
N PRO A 33 -21.74 -11.47 -0.17
CA PRO A 33 -20.81 -12.58 -0.32
C PRO A 33 -20.07 -12.45 -1.65
N GLY A 34 -18.78 -12.15 -1.58
CA GLY A 34 -17.90 -12.15 -2.73
C GLY A 34 -17.59 -13.58 -3.12
N PHE A 35 -17.32 -13.84 -4.41
CA PHE A 35 -17.00 -15.18 -4.88
C PHE A 35 -15.72 -15.75 -4.22
N THR A 36 -14.78 -14.90 -3.80
CA THR A 36 -13.56 -15.27 -3.08
C THR A 36 -13.02 -14.13 -2.22
N ASP A 37 -12.31 -14.45 -1.13
CA ASP A 37 -11.50 -13.48 -0.39
C ASP A 37 -10.23 -13.07 -1.16
N PRO A 38 -9.68 -11.86 -0.90
CA PRO A 38 -8.38 -11.45 -1.42
C PRO A 38 -7.30 -12.49 -1.12
N LYS A 39 -6.58 -12.89 -2.17
CA LYS A 39 -5.43 -13.77 -2.10
C LYS A 39 -4.17 -12.97 -2.41
N LYS A 40 -3.04 -13.52 -2.01
CA LYS A 40 -1.73 -12.99 -2.38
C LYS A 40 -1.64 -12.83 -3.90
N ASN A 41 -1.03 -11.74 -4.32
CA ASN A 41 -0.89 -11.27 -5.69
C ASN A 41 -2.16 -10.73 -6.37
N ASP A 42 -3.33 -10.83 -5.73
CA ASP A 42 -4.56 -10.22 -6.28
C ASP A 42 -4.44 -8.68 -6.29
N ILE A 43 -5.05 -8.06 -7.29
CA ILE A 43 -5.23 -6.61 -7.33
C ILE A 43 -6.56 -6.29 -6.65
N VAL A 44 -6.49 -5.49 -5.60
CA VAL A 44 -7.59 -5.27 -4.66
C VAL A 44 -7.95 -3.80 -4.61
N VAL A 45 -9.24 -3.54 -4.67
CA VAL A 45 -9.85 -2.24 -4.48
C VAL A 45 -10.33 -2.14 -3.03
N PHE A 46 -9.92 -1.10 -2.32
CA PHE A 46 -10.23 -0.91 -0.91
C PHE A 46 -10.29 0.57 -0.54
N ASN A 47 -10.94 0.86 0.58
CA ASN A 47 -11.04 2.20 1.14
C ASN A 47 -9.81 2.55 1.98
N LYS A 48 -9.27 3.76 1.82
CA LYS A 48 -8.03 4.22 2.47
C LYS A 48 -8.13 4.11 4.01
N PRO A 49 -7.26 3.33 4.69
CA PRO A 49 -7.40 3.06 6.13
C PRO A 49 -7.07 4.24 7.06
N GLU A 50 -6.33 5.24 6.60
CA GLU A 50 -5.97 6.42 7.41
C GLU A 50 -7.16 7.35 7.64
N GLU A 51 -8.11 7.41 6.71
CA GLU A 51 -9.29 8.27 6.82
C GLU A 51 -10.28 7.80 7.91
N ALA A 52 -10.02 6.65 8.51
CA ALA A 52 -10.69 6.24 9.75
C ALA A 52 -10.43 7.21 10.91
N ASP A 53 -9.26 7.87 10.95
CA ASP A 53 -8.90 8.82 12.02
C ASP A 53 -9.76 10.10 11.97
N GLN A 54 -10.35 10.39 10.81
CA GLN A 54 -11.24 11.51 10.59
C GLN A 54 -12.72 11.15 10.82
N ASN A 55 -12.99 9.93 11.32
CA ASN A 55 -14.33 9.35 11.45
C ASN A 55 -15.11 9.36 10.12
N ILE A 56 -14.41 9.32 8.98
CA ILE A 56 -15.08 9.20 7.68
C ILE A 56 -15.66 7.78 7.58
N PRO A 57 -16.95 7.62 7.20
CA PRO A 57 -17.55 6.31 7.01
C PRO A 57 -16.76 5.49 5.99
N VAL A 58 -16.57 4.20 6.22
CA VAL A 58 -15.68 3.35 5.39
C VAL A 58 -15.99 3.46 3.89
N ASP A 59 -17.28 3.52 3.53
CA ASP A 59 -17.75 3.58 2.15
C ASP A 59 -17.64 4.96 1.49
N GLN A 60 -17.27 6.00 2.26
CA GLN A 60 -17.05 7.36 1.79
C GLN A 60 -15.57 7.73 1.68
N ARG A 61 -14.68 6.83 2.11
CA ARG A 61 -13.23 7.04 2.05
C ARG A 61 -12.70 6.90 0.64
N THR A 62 -11.62 7.62 0.34
CA THR A 62 -10.92 7.54 -0.94
C THR A 62 -10.59 6.09 -1.27
N THR A 63 -10.93 5.69 -2.49
CA THR A 63 -10.73 4.32 -2.97
C THR A 63 -9.33 4.18 -3.57
N LEU A 64 -8.62 3.13 -3.17
CA LEU A 64 -7.28 2.79 -3.65
C LEU A 64 -7.30 1.44 -4.33
N ILE A 65 -6.41 1.27 -5.31
CA ILE A 65 -6.12 0.00 -5.98
C ILE A 65 -4.66 -0.37 -5.76
N LYS A 66 -4.41 -1.53 -5.16
CA LYS A 66 -3.06 -2.02 -4.84
C LYS A 66 -3.03 -3.55 -4.92
N ARG A 67 -1.84 -4.13 -4.87
CA ARG A 67 -1.64 -5.58 -4.84
C ARG A 67 -1.62 -6.11 -3.42
N CYS A 68 -2.35 -7.20 -3.17
CA CYS A 68 -2.33 -7.90 -1.89
C CYS A 68 -1.03 -8.71 -1.77
N GLN A 69 -0.12 -8.28 -0.91
CA GLN A 69 1.15 -8.97 -0.69
C GLN A 69 1.06 -10.05 0.39
N ALA A 70 0.29 -9.78 1.44
CA ALA A 70 0.12 -10.70 2.55
C ALA A 70 -1.34 -10.82 2.96
N ALA A 71 -1.74 -12.04 3.30
CA ALA A 71 -3.08 -12.39 3.73
C ALA A 71 -3.14 -12.58 5.27
N PRO A 72 -4.34 -12.71 5.85
CA PRO A 72 -4.51 -12.84 7.30
C PRO A 72 -3.73 -14.03 7.87
N GLY A 73 -2.90 -13.76 8.88
CA GLY A 73 -2.07 -14.76 9.56
C GLY A 73 -0.71 -15.03 8.93
N ASP A 74 -0.44 -14.48 7.73
CA ASP A 74 0.90 -14.51 7.14
C ASP A 74 1.90 -13.69 7.98
N VAL A 75 3.18 -14.03 7.86
CA VAL A 75 4.30 -13.21 8.36
C VAL A 75 4.98 -12.55 7.17
N LEU A 76 4.95 -11.23 7.14
CA LEU A 76 5.57 -10.40 6.13
C LEU A 76 6.94 -9.90 6.61
N SER A 77 7.94 -9.94 5.72
CA SER A 77 9.15 -9.14 5.86
C SER A 77 9.56 -8.56 4.50
N ILE A 78 10.33 -7.48 4.52
CA ILE A 78 10.96 -6.89 3.34
C ILE A 78 12.46 -6.85 3.63
N VAL A 79 13.28 -7.34 2.71
CA VAL A 79 14.74 -7.28 2.79
C VAL A 79 15.24 -6.78 1.44
N ASP A 80 15.98 -5.68 1.43
CA ASP A 80 16.49 -5.03 0.22
C ASP A 80 15.42 -4.86 -0.88
N ALA A 81 14.27 -4.31 -0.47
CA ALA A 81 13.06 -4.08 -1.28
C ALA A 81 12.34 -5.36 -1.79
N GLN A 82 12.85 -6.56 -1.48
CA GLN A 82 12.20 -7.83 -1.81
C GLN A 82 11.25 -8.25 -0.69
N VAL A 83 9.99 -8.54 -1.06
CA VAL A 83 8.96 -9.01 -0.13
C VAL A 83 9.13 -10.52 0.12
N PHE A 84 9.02 -10.93 1.38
CA PHE A 84 8.98 -12.31 1.81
C PHE A 84 7.72 -12.58 2.63
N ILE A 85 7.04 -13.68 2.33
CA ILE A 85 5.87 -14.16 3.06
C ILE A 85 6.16 -15.53 3.65
N ASN A 86 6.04 -15.65 4.97
CA ASN A 86 6.36 -16.85 5.73
C ASN A 86 7.77 -17.38 5.39
N GLY A 87 8.73 -16.46 5.24
CA GLY A 87 10.12 -16.76 4.91
C GLY A 87 10.40 -17.07 3.42
N LYS A 88 9.39 -17.03 2.54
CA LYS A 88 9.55 -17.29 1.09
C LYS A 88 9.42 -16.00 0.29
N ALA A 89 10.30 -15.78 -0.68
CA ALA A 89 10.23 -14.61 -1.56
C ALA A 89 8.88 -14.60 -2.32
N ALA A 90 8.16 -13.49 -2.22
CA ALA A 90 6.95 -13.25 -2.98
C ALA A 90 7.30 -12.83 -4.41
N PRO A 91 6.56 -13.28 -5.44
CA PRO A 91 6.77 -12.81 -6.80
C PRO A 91 6.48 -11.31 -6.89
N ASN A 92 7.33 -10.58 -7.61
CA ASN A 92 7.04 -9.20 -7.98
C ASN A 92 6.13 -9.18 -9.21
N ALA A 93 5.29 -8.15 -9.32
CA ALA A 93 4.55 -7.91 -10.56
C ALA A 93 5.53 -7.69 -11.73
N GLN A 94 5.14 -8.08 -12.93
CA GLN A 94 6.00 -7.98 -14.12
C GLN A 94 6.48 -6.54 -14.35
N MET A 95 5.58 -5.57 -14.16
CA MET A 95 5.84 -4.15 -14.31
C MET A 95 6.16 -3.46 -12.98
N ALA A 96 6.54 -4.21 -11.94
CA ALA A 96 6.93 -3.59 -10.67
C ALA A 96 8.17 -2.71 -10.87
N GLN A 97 8.05 -1.45 -10.46
CA GLN A 97 9.09 -0.44 -10.57
C GLN A 97 9.79 -0.25 -9.23
N THR A 98 11.09 0.03 -9.29
CA THR A 98 11.95 0.36 -8.14
C THR A 98 12.87 1.50 -8.57
N ASN A 99 13.34 2.29 -7.61
CA ASN A 99 14.26 3.40 -7.90
C ASN A 99 15.69 2.90 -8.11
N TYR A 100 16.36 3.50 -9.09
CA TYR A 100 17.75 3.23 -9.42
C TYR A 100 18.48 4.54 -9.70
N THR A 101 19.70 4.63 -9.19
CA THR A 101 20.67 5.61 -9.66
C THR A 101 21.30 5.09 -10.96
N VAL A 102 21.10 5.83 -12.05
CA VAL A 102 21.67 5.53 -13.38
C VAL A 102 22.72 6.58 -13.72
N THR A 103 23.95 6.15 -13.97
CA THR A 103 25.04 7.03 -14.39
C THR A 103 25.40 6.78 -15.84
N THR A 104 25.46 7.84 -16.65
CA THR A 104 25.82 7.80 -18.07
C THR A 104 27.26 8.26 -18.30
N ASP A 105 27.74 8.11 -19.53
CA ASP A 105 29.04 8.64 -19.96
C ASP A 105 29.05 10.14 -20.28
N GLY A 106 27.92 10.82 -20.07
CA GLY A 106 27.67 12.20 -20.46
C GLY A 106 26.71 12.35 -21.63
N ARG A 107 26.43 11.25 -22.35
CA ARG A 107 25.37 11.23 -23.36
C ARG A 107 24.05 10.82 -22.73
N GLU A 108 23.00 11.60 -22.97
CA GLU A 108 21.65 11.32 -22.48
C GLU A 108 21.09 10.03 -23.09
N ILE A 109 20.22 9.34 -22.34
CA ILE A 109 19.42 8.25 -22.87
C ILE A 109 18.24 8.87 -23.63
N ASN A 110 17.93 8.34 -24.82
CA ASN A 110 16.80 8.82 -25.61
C ASN A 110 15.49 8.76 -24.78
N PRO A 111 14.78 9.90 -24.60
CA PRO A 111 13.55 9.95 -23.80
C PRO A 111 12.44 9.02 -24.31
N GLN A 112 12.31 8.85 -25.63
CA GLN A 112 11.32 7.93 -26.21
C GLN A 112 11.64 6.48 -25.82
N THR A 113 12.91 6.10 -25.82
CA THR A 113 13.33 4.75 -25.38
C THR A 113 13.01 4.52 -23.91
N LEU A 114 13.21 5.52 -23.04
CA LEU A 114 12.80 5.42 -21.64
C LEU A 114 11.29 5.25 -21.51
N GLN A 115 10.51 6.02 -22.27
CA GLN A 115 9.04 5.90 -22.30
C GLN A 115 8.57 4.52 -22.78
N ASP A 116 9.16 4.00 -23.85
CA ASP A 116 8.85 2.68 -24.42
C ASP A 116 9.16 1.55 -23.44
N LEU A 117 10.21 1.73 -22.62
CA LEU A 117 10.58 0.82 -21.54
C LEU A 117 9.79 1.07 -20.24
N GLY A 118 8.86 2.02 -20.22
CA GLY A 118 8.09 2.38 -19.03
C GLY A 118 8.98 2.87 -17.88
N VAL A 119 10.09 3.53 -18.20
CA VAL A 119 11.00 4.13 -17.23
C VAL A 119 10.61 5.59 -17.02
N THR A 120 10.44 5.97 -15.75
CA THR A 120 10.30 7.39 -15.38
C THR A 120 11.65 7.87 -14.90
N ALA A 121 12.25 8.83 -15.61
CA ALA A 121 13.44 9.51 -15.15
C ALA A 121 13.04 10.77 -14.36
N ASN A 122 13.45 10.82 -13.09
CA ASN A 122 13.34 12.02 -12.25
C ASN A 122 14.52 12.96 -12.56
N ASN A 123 14.47 14.18 -12.01
CA ASN A 123 15.52 15.19 -12.23
C ASN A 123 16.93 14.61 -11.95
N GLY A 124 17.90 14.99 -12.78
CA GLY A 124 19.28 14.54 -12.63
C GLY A 124 19.87 14.92 -11.26
N LEU A 125 20.39 13.93 -10.54
CA LEU A 125 21.17 14.14 -9.31
C LEU A 125 22.46 14.93 -9.62
N THR A 126 23.01 14.74 -10.82
CA THR A 126 24.09 15.54 -11.41
C THR A 126 23.89 15.61 -12.94
N ALA A 127 24.82 16.24 -13.68
CA ALA A 127 24.77 16.31 -15.14
C ALA A 127 24.67 14.94 -15.84
N ASN A 128 25.24 13.88 -15.26
CA ASN A 128 25.32 12.55 -15.88
C ASN A 128 24.71 11.44 -15.01
N THR A 129 24.07 11.80 -13.89
CA THR A 129 23.49 10.83 -12.95
C THR A 129 22.04 11.16 -12.75
N TYR A 130 21.18 10.17 -12.97
CA TYR A 130 19.74 10.30 -12.94
C TYR A 130 19.18 9.33 -11.90
N GLU A 131 18.13 9.78 -11.22
CA GLU A 131 17.27 8.90 -10.47
C GLU A 131 16.17 8.40 -11.42
N MET A 132 15.98 7.08 -11.50
CA MET A 132 15.01 6.47 -12.42
C MET A 132 14.17 5.40 -11.74
N LEU A 133 12.86 5.45 -11.94
CA LEU A 133 11.94 4.37 -11.65
C LEU A 133 11.92 3.40 -12.83
N ILE A 134 12.56 2.24 -12.64
CA ILE A 134 12.75 1.26 -13.71
C ILE A 134 11.92 0.00 -13.43
N PRO A 135 11.09 -0.48 -14.38
CA PRO A 135 10.48 -1.79 -14.27
C PRO A 135 11.56 -2.86 -14.16
N THR A 136 11.44 -3.76 -13.19
CA THR A 136 12.52 -4.72 -12.85
C THR A 136 12.99 -5.53 -14.07
N GLN A 137 12.08 -5.89 -14.98
CA GLN A 137 12.40 -6.62 -16.22
C GLN A 137 13.27 -5.83 -17.22
N ASN A 138 13.25 -4.50 -17.18
CA ASN A 138 13.96 -3.63 -18.13
C ASN A 138 15.32 -3.14 -17.61
N VAL A 139 15.68 -3.45 -16.36
CA VAL A 139 16.97 -3.05 -15.74
C VAL A 139 18.17 -3.55 -16.55
N ALA A 140 18.12 -4.81 -17.03
CA ALA A 140 19.20 -5.38 -17.83
C ALA A 140 19.36 -4.66 -19.18
N THR A 141 18.25 -4.26 -19.80
CA THR A 141 18.24 -3.50 -21.05
C THR A 141 18.90 -2.13 -20.87
N ILE A 142 18.50 -1.37 -19.84
CA ILE A 142 19.11 -0.07 -19.53
C ILE A 142 20.61 -0.21 -19.26
N LYS A 143 21.02 -1.23 -18.49
CA LYS A 143 22.43 -1.51 -18.20
C LYS A 143 23.24 -1.84 -19.46
N GLY A 144 22.60 -2.35 -20.51
CA GLY A 144 23.23 -2.69 -21.78
C GLY A 144 23.41 -1.51 -22.74
N PHE A 145 22.88 -0.32 -22.42
CA PHE A 145 23.04 0.85 -23.29
C PHE A 145 24.50 1.31 -23.31
N SER A 146 25.02 1.58 -24.51
CA SER A 146 26.43 1.95 -24.71
C SER A 146 26.86 3.23 -23.99
N ASN A 147 25.91 4.09 -23.64
CA ASN A 147 26.12 5.34 -22.91
C ASN A 147 25.82 5.21 -21.40
N VAL A 148 25.43 4.04 -20.90
CA VAL A 148 25.20 3.80 -19.47
C VAL A 148 26.42 3.15 -18.84
N LYS A 149 26.97 3.78 -17.80
CA LYS A 149 28.12 3.28 -17.04
C LYS A 149 27.71 2.39 -15.88
N SER A 150 26.65 2.76 -15.17
CA SER A 150 26.17 2.00 -14.01
C SER A 150 24.67 2.18 -13.79
N VAL A 151 24.05 1.13 -13.26
CA VAL A 151 22.67 1.11 -12.78
C VAL A 151 22.71 0.47 -11.39
N VAL A 152 22.47 1.27 -10.35
CA VAL A 152 22.55 0.85 -8.95
C VAL A 152 21.17 0.99 -8.34
N LYS A 153 20.65 -0.08 -7.73
CA LYS A 153 19.36 -0.01 -7.02
C LYS A 153 19.54 0.88 -5.80
N GLU A 154 18.65 1.85 -5.64
CA GLU A 154 18.62 2.67 -4.44
C GLU A 154 17.90 1.91 -3.34
N LEU A 155 18.58 1.71 -2.21
CA LEU A 155 18.05 0.99 -1.06
C LEU A 155 18.37 1.77 0.20
N GLN A 156 17.39 1.90 1.08
CA GLN A 156 17.62 2.36 2.44
C GLN A 156 18.32 1.26 3.25
N PRO A 157 19.47 1.54 3.89
CA PRO A 157 20.20 0.58 4.70
C PRO A 157 19.34 -0.08 5.78
N ALA A 158 19.55 -1.37 6.01
CA ALA A 158 18.91 -2.08 7.11
C ALA A 158 19.29 -1.44 8.46
N GLY A 159 18.29 -1.25 9.33
CA GLY A 159 18.49 -0.62 10.64
C GLY A 159 18.45 0.91 10.65
N GLN A 160 18.34 1.56 9.48
CA GLN A 160 18.00 2.98 9.38
C GLN A 160 16.49 3.13 9.47
N ALA A 161 16.00 3.60 10.63
CA ALA A 161 14.57 3.77 10.85
C ALA A 161 14.02 4.94 10.03
N ASP A 162 12.91 4.73 9.35
CA ASP A 162 12.11 5.77 8.73
C ASP A 162 10.88 6.06 9.61
N PRO A 163 10.74 7.26 10.21
CA PRO A 163 9.61 7.57 11.08
C PRO A 163 8.25 7.59 10.34
N GLN A 164 8.25 7.73 9.01
CA GLN A 164 7.05 7.69 8.19
C GLN A 164 6.58 6.25 7.92
N VAL A 165 7.41 5.25 8.22
CA VAL A 165 7.08 3.85 8.02
C VAL A 165 6.37 3.31 9.26
N PHE A 166 5.28 2.58 9.02
CA PHE A 166 4.54 1.87 10.06
C PHE A 166 5.51 0.99 10.88
N PRO A 167 5.42 0.94 12.21
CA PRO A 167 4.34 1.46 13.06
C PRO A 167 4.55 2.89 13.59
N HIS A 168 5.44 3.70 12.99
CA HIS A 168 5.81 5.03 13.48
C HIS A 168 6.33 5.02 14.92
N ASN A 169 7.06 3.96 15.28
CA ASN A 169 7.59 3.78 16.62
C ASN A 169 9.10 3.50 16.55
N PRO A 170 9.94 4.27 17.27
CA PRO A 170 11.40 4.19 17.17
C PRO A 170 11.99 2.86 17.66
N ARG A 171 11.19 2.00 18.32
CA ARG A 171 11.60 0.64 18.66
C ARG A 171 11.85 -0.22 17.42
N PHE A 172 11.16 0.08 16.31
CA PHE A 172 11.28 -0.66 15.07
C PHE A 172 12.16 0.13 14.11
N LYS A 173 13.34 -0.39 13.83
CA LYS A 173 14.29 0.21 12.88
C LYS A 173 13.97 -0.18 11.44
N TRP A 174 12.71 -0.01 11.07
CA TRP A 174 12.19 -0.39 9.76
C TRP A 174 12.18 0.81 8.83
N ASN A 175 12.32 0.52 7.54
CA ASN A 175 12.12 1.45 6.45
C ASN A 175 11.41 0.75 5.28
N ILE A 176 11.23 1.45 4.16
CA ILE A 176 10.48 0.96 3.01
C ILE A 176 11.11 -0.25 2.31
N ASP A 177 12.43 -0.45 2.49
CA ASP A 177 13.23 -1.50 1.86
C ASP A 177 13.59 -2.65 2.80
N ASN A 178 13.55 -2.38 4.11
CA ASN A 178 13.93 -3.29 5.18
C ASN A 178 12.89 -3.20 6.30
N PHE A 179 11.95 -4.14 6.31
CA PHE A 179 10.75 -4.11 7.13
C PHE A 179 10.43 -5.47 7.74
N GLY A 180 9.87 -5.47 8.94
CA GLY A 180 9.38 -6.68 9.59
C GLY A 180 10.49 -7.44 10.35
N PRO A 181 10.21 -8.69 10.76
CA PRO A 181 8.99 -9.45 10.45
C PRO A 181 7.73 -8.88 11.13
N LEU A 182 6.60 -8.95 10.43
CA LEU A 182 5.28 -8.53 10.91
C LEU A 182 4.26 -9.63 10.64
N LYS A 183 3.59 -10.11 11.70
CA LYS A 183 2.49 -11.06 11.56
C LYS A 183 1.18 -10.30 11.32
N LEU A 184 0.49 -10.60 10.23
CA LEU A 184 -0.79 -9.97 9.90
C LEU A 184 -1.88 -10.55 10.80
N PRO A 185 -2.70 -9.70 11.45
CA PRO A 185 -3.78 -10.22 12.27
C PRO A 185 -4.81 -11.00 11.46
N LYS A 186 -5.34 -12.05 12.09
CA LYS A 186 -6.35 -12.95 11.53
C LYS A 186 -7.51 -13.05 12.51
N LYS A 187 -8.73 -13.12 12.01
CA LYS A 187 -9.90 -13.34 12.86
C LYS A 187 -9.72 -14.60 13.71
N GLY A 188 -9.92 -14.46 15.02
CA GLY A 188 -9.74 -15.51 16.01
C GLY A 188 -8.29 -15.74 16.45
N TRP A 189 -7.30 -15.04 15.89
CA TRP A 189 -5.93 -15.10 16.39
C TRP A 189 -5.77 -14.25 17.65
N THR A 190 -5.08 -14.78 18.65
CA THR A 190 -4.77 -14.09 19.90
C THR A 190 -3.32 -13.65 19.95
N VAL A 191 -3.08 -12.40 20.35
CA VAL A 191 -1.75 -11.83 20.60
C VAL A 191 -1.61 -11.44 22.06
N THR A 192 -0.45 -11.71 22.65
CA THR A 192 -0.10 -11.19 23.98
C THR A 192 0.12 -9.68 23.92
N LEU A 193 -0.41 -8.94 24.89
CA LEU A 193 -0.28 -7.48 24.95
C LEU A 193 0.95 -7.09 25.77
N ASN A 194 1.79 -6.26 25.16
CA ASN A 194 2.92 -5.57 25.76
C ASN A 194 3.22 -4.32 24.92
N ASP A 195 4.22 -3.53 25.31
CA ASP A 195 4.55 -2.31 24.59
C ASP A 195 4.85 -2.54 23.10
N SER A 196 5.49 -3.67 22.74
CA SER A 196 5.91 -3.94 21.36
C SER A 196 4.73 -4.39 20.51
N THR A 197 3.86 -5.23 21.06
CA THR A 197 2.66 -5.65 20.34
C THR A 197 1.63 -4.53 20.28
N LEU A 198 1.53 -3.67 21.30
CA LEU A 198 0.71 -2.47 21.21
C LEU A 198 1.21 -1.51 20.14
N ALA A 199 2.52 -1.28 20.02
CA ALA A 199 3.06 -0.47 18.93
C ALA A 199 2.63 -1.02 17.55
N LEU A 200 2.57 -2.35 17.38
CA LEU A 200 2.17 -2.98 16.12
C LEU A 200 0.66 -3.12 15.92
N TYR A 201 -0.15 -3.27 16.97
CA TYR A 201 -1.54 -3.71 16.83
C TYR A 201 -2.57 -2.76 17.44
N ARG A 202 -2.15 -1.76 18.21
CA ARG A 202 -3.06 -0.82 18.88
C ARG A 202 -4.05 -0.18 17.91
N ARG A 203 -3.58 0.29 16.74
CA ARG A 203 -4.47 0.86 15.70
C ARG A 203 -5.58 -0.11 15.28
N ALA A 204 -5.24 -1.39 15.09
CA ALA A 204 -6.23 -2.40 14.72
C ALA A 204 -7.26 -2.63 15.83
N ILE A 205 -6.81 -2.66 17.08
CA ILE A 205 -7.66 -2.84 18.26
C ILE A 205 -8.57 -1.62 18.48
N GLU A 206 -8.02 -0.42 18.38
CA GLU A 206 -8.72 0.83 18.71
C GLU A 206 -9.58 1.34 17.55
N VAL A 207 -8.97 1.56 16.40
CA VAL A 207 -9.59 2.26 15.27
C VAL A 207 -10.49 1.33 14.47
N TYR A 208 -10.01 0.13 14.17
CA TYR A 208 -10.71 -0.80 13.28
C TYR A 208 -11.69 -1.71 14.02
N GLU A 209 -11.36 -2.19 15.21
CA GLU A 209 -12.24 -3.06 16.02
C GLU A 209 -12.98 -2.33 17.14
N HIS A 210 -12.90 -0.99 17.16
CA HIS A 210 -13.66 -0.08 18.02
C HIS A 210 -13.56 -0.38 19.52
N ASN A 211 -12.34 -0.63 20.01
CA ASN A 211 -12.09 -0.75 21.44
C ASN A 211 -11.35 0.47 21.98
N LYS A 212 -11.43 0.71 23.28
CA LYS A 212 -10.59 1.67 23.98
C LYS A 212 -9.39 0.96 24.60
N VAL A 213 -8.16 1.38 24.27
CA VAL A 213 -6.95 0.86 24.93
C VAL A 213 -6.35 1.95 25.81
N ASP A 214 -6.26 1.67 27.11
CA ASP A 214 -5.60 2.54 28.08
C ASP A 214 -4.35 1.83 28.64
N THR A 215 -3.26 2.57 28.81
CA THR A 215 -1.99 2.05 29.37
C THR A 215 -1.61 2.84 30.61
N THR A 216 -1.57 2.18 31.77
CA THR A 216 -1.15 2.78 33.05
C THR A 216 0.04 2.00 33.60
N GLY A 217 1.25 2.55 33.43
CA GLY A 217 2.48 1.82 33.70
C GLY A 217 2.60 0.57 32.81
N LYS A 218 2.75 -0.60 33.41
CA LYS A 218 2.77 -1.89 32.69
C LYS A 218 1.39 -2.51 32.48
N THR A 219 0.34 -1.93 33.04
CA THR A 219 -1.01 -2.47 32.96
C THR A 219 -1.68 -1.96 31.69
N ILE A 220 -2.15 -2.90 30.87
CA ILE A 220 -2.93 -2.62 29.66
C ILE A 220 -4.39 -2.92 29.96
N MET A 221 -5.26 -1.97 29.63
CA MET A 221 -6.70 -2.06 29.82
C MET A 221 -7.37 -1.97 28.45
N ILE A 222 -8.30 -2.88 28.17
CA ILE A 222 -9.17 -2.82 26.99
C ILE A 222 -10.61 -2.66 27.46
N ASN A 223 -11.27 -1.58 27.04
CA ASN A 223 -12.63 -1.24 27.44
C ASN A 223 -12.82 -1.23 28.98
N GLY A 224 -11.83 -0.67 29.69
CA GLY A 224 -11.86 -0.56 31.15
C GLY A 224 -11.57 -1.86 31.92
N LYS A 225 -11.19 -2.95 31.24
CA LYS A 225 -10.81 -4.22 31.87
C LYS A 225 -9.34 -4.52 31.60
N LYS A 226 -8.62 -5.01 32.62
CA LYS A 226 -7.24 -5.47 32.45
C LYS A 226 -7.20 -6.57 31.39
N ALA A 227 -6.26 -6.44 30.45
CA ALA A 227 -6.09 -7.38 29.36
C ALA A 227 -4.59 -7.70 29.17
N ASP A 228 -4.25 -8.98 29.26
CA ASP A 228 -2.90 -9.49 28.98
C ASP A 228 -2.79 -10.01 27.53
N SER A 229 -3.93 -10.13 26.82
CA SER A 229 -4.01 -10.56 25.42
C SER A 229 -5.21 -9.94 24.71
N TYR A 230 -5.19 -9.98 23.37
CA TYR A 230 -6.31 -9.58 22.53
C TYR A 230 -6.56 -10.60 21.43
N THR A 231 -7.82 -10.94 21.19
CA THR A 231 -8.25 -11.81 20.09
C THR A 231 -8.91 -10.96 19.01
N PHE A 232 -8.33 -10.97 17.81
CA PHE A 232 -8.82 -10.17 16.69
C PHE A 232 -10.17 -10.67 16.19
N LYS A 233 -11.07 -9.74 15.91
CA LYS A 233 -12.42 -9.98 15.39
C LYS A 233 -12.45 -9.93 13.86
N MET A 234 -11.43 -9.33 13.24
CA MET A 234 -11.32 -9.16 11.79
C MET A 234 -10.07 -9.80 11.18
N ASN A 235 -10.15 -10.02 9.88
CA ASN A 235 -9.02 -10.34 9.03
C ASN A 235 -8.33 -9.07 8.51
N TYR A 236 -7.01 -9.12 8.39
CA TYR A 236 -6.19 -8.00 7.93
C TYR A 236 -5.25 -8.40 6.80
N TYR A 237 -5.06 -7.46 5.88
CA TYR A 237 -4.29 -7.63 4.66
C TYR A 237 -3.17 -6.59 4.58
N TRP A 238 -2.13 -6.91 3.82
CA TRP A 238 -1.06 -5.98 3.48
C TRP A 238 -1.11 -5.64 1.99
N MET A 239 -1.27 -4.37 1.67
CA MET A 239 -1.46 -3.89 0.30
C MET A 239 -0.26 -3.03 -0.12
N MET A 240 0.38 -3.35 -1.24
CA MET A 240 1.51 -2.56 -1.77
C MET A 240 1.28 -2.17 -3.22
N GLY A 241 1.82 -1.00 -3.59
CA GLY A 241 1.86 -0.59 -5.00
C GLY A 241 2.90 -1.38 -5.78
N ASP A 242 2.68 -1.52 -7.08
CA ASP A 242 3.68 -2.12 -7.97
C ASP A 242 4.83 -1.15 -8.25
N ASN A 243 4.58 0.16 -8.20
CA ASN A 243 5.63 1.18 -8.18
C ASN A 243 6.15 1.35 -6.73
N ARG A 244 7.18 0.57 -6.36
CA ARG A 244 7.54 0.33 -4.96
C ARG A 244 8.13 1.55 -4.25
N HIS A 245 8.85 2.44 -4.92
CA HIS A 245 9.40 3.63 -4.26
C HIS A 245 8.53 4.88 -4.43
N ASP A 246 7.48 4.79 -5.25
CA ASP A 246 6.57 5.89 -5.55
C ASP A 246 5.11 5.44 -5.35
N SER A 247 4.87 4.85 -4.18
CA SER A 247 3.54 4.42 -3.77
C SER A 247 3.40 4.57 -2.27
N LEU A 248 2.53 5.50 -1.86
CA LEU A 248 1.94 5.45 -0.52
C LEU A 248 1.09 4.17 -0.44
N ASP A 249 1.47 3.26 0.44
CA ASP A 249 0.86 1.94 0.65
C ASP A 249 0.95 1.45 2.11
N SER A 250 0.64 0.18 2.38
CA SER A 250 0.64 -0.39 3.74
C SER A 250 1.95 -0.21 4.50
N ARG A 251 3.10 0.03 3.83
CA ARG A 251 4.34 0.38 4.52
C ARG A 251 4.22 1.67 5.35
N PHE A 252 3.32 2.57 4.98
CA PHE A 252 3.10 3.84 5.67
C PHE A 252 1.92 3.75 6.64
N TRP A 253 0.76 3.26 6.21
CA TRP A 253 -0.44 3.25 7.06
C TRP A 253 -0.72 1.93 7.80
N GLY A 254 0.05 0.88 7.51
CA GLY A 254 -0.15 -0.44 8.08
C GLY A 254 -1.29 -1.23 7.41
N TYR A 255 -2.12 -1.86 8.24
CA TYR A 255 -3.05 -2.89 7.78
C TYR A 255 -4.25 -2.34 7.00
N VAL A 256 -4.78 -3.18 6.10
CA VAL A 256 -6.10 -3.01 5.51
C VAL A 256 -7.05 -4.06 6.12
N PRO A 257 -8.01 -3.68 6.98
CA PRO A 257 -8.99 -4.62 7.53
C PRO A 257 -9.99 -5.09 6.45
N GLU A 258 -10.60 -6.26 6.67
CA GLU A 258 -11.49 -6.91 5.70
C GLU A 258 -12.75 -6.10 5.34
N ASP A 259 -13.20 -5.23 6.25
CA ASP A 259 -14.36 -4.37 6.06
C ASP A 259 -14.06 -3.15 5.17
N HIS A 260 -12.78 -2.84 4.91
CA HIS A 260 -12.36 -1.82 3.96
C HIS A 260 -12.20 -2.37 2.54
N ILE A 261 -12.27 -3.69 2.35
CA ILE A 261 -12.15 -4.32 1.04
C ILE A 261 -13.46 -4.16 0.27
N ILE A 262 -13.39 -3.48 -0.87
CA ILE A 262 -14.52 -3.35 -1.80
C ILE A 262 -14.59 -4.60 -2.68
N GLY A 263 -13.46 -5.01 -3.26
CA GLY A 263 -13.43 -6.18 -4.14
C GLY A 263 -12.11 -6.37 -4.88
N LYS A 264 -12.08 -7.37 -5.77
CA LYS A 264 -10.94 -7.63 -6.66
C LYS A 264 -11.13 -6.87 -7.97
N ALA A 265 -10.09 -6.18 -8.42
CA ALA A 265 -10.08 -5.52 -9.71
C ALA A 265 -9.75 -6.57 -10.80
N ILE A 266 -10.67 -6.83 -11.72
CA ILE A 266 -10.52 -7.88 -12.74
C ILE A 266 -10.32 -7.33 -14.16
N ILE A 267 -10.90 -6.17 -14.47
CA ILE A 267 -10.89 -5.59 -15.83
C ILE A 267 -10.72 -4.07 -15.72
N THR A 268 -9.88 -3.48 -16.56
CA THR A 268 -9.83 -2.02 -16.72
C THR A 268 -10.95 -1.57 -17.66
N VAL A 269 -11.91 -0.80 -17.15
CA VAL A 269 -13.03 -0.27 -17.97
C VAL A 269 -12.74 1.09 -18.60
N MET A 270 -11.75 1.81 -18.08
CA MET A 270 -11.33 3.11 -18.60
C MET A 270 -9.87 3.37 -18.23
N SER A 271 -9.10 3.98 -19.14
CA SER A 271 -7.74 4.43 -18.86
C SER A 271 -7.45 5.70 -19.65
N ILE A 272 -7.11 6.77 -18.94
CA ILE A 272 -6.84 8.10 -19.51
C ILE A 272 -5.40 8.48 -19.17
N ASP A 273 -4.67 9.01 -20.14
CA ASP A 273 -3.34 9.57 -20.01
C ASP A 273 -3.43 11.09 -19.89
N SER A 274 -3.24 11.63 -18.70
CA SER A 274 -3.33 13.07 -18.48
C SER A 274 -2.24 13.87 -19.19
N THR A 275 -1.16 13.23 -19.63
CA THR A 275 -0.02 13.86 -20.31
C THR A 275 -0.19 13.96 -21.83
N GLN A 276 -1.18 13.26 -22.40
CA GLN A 276 -1.44 13.24 -23.83
C GLN A 276 -2.48 14.29 -24.25
N ASP A 277 -2.41 14.67 -25.52
CA ASP A 277 -3.40 15.55 -26.14
C ASP A 277 -4.81 14.95 -26.09
N PHE A 278 -5.83 15.82 -26.17
CA PHE A 278 -7.24 15.45 -26.02
C PHE A 278 -7.67 14.24 -26.89
N PHE A 279 -7.15 14.11 -28.10
CA PHE A 279 -7.47 13.02 -29.03
C PHE A 279 -6.75 11.69 -28.72
N HIS A 280 -5.63 11.72 -28.00
CA HIS A 280 -4.81 10.54 -27.66
C HIS A 280 -4.86 10.19 -26.16
N LYS A 281 -5.69 10.92 -25.42
CA LYS A 281 -5.87 10.76 -23.98
C LYS A 281 -6.34 9.37 -23.59
N ILE A 282 -7.10 8.68 -24.43
CA ILE A 282 -7.66 7.37 -24.09
C ILE A 282 -6.65 6.26 -24.46
N ARG A 283 -6.20 5.51 -23.46
CA ARG A 283 -5.32 4.35 -23.64
C ARG A 283 -6.13 3.11 -24.00
N TRP A 284 -6.63 3.06 -25.24
CA TRP A 284 -7.48 1.97 -25.76
C TRP A 284 -6.89 0.57 -25.56
N SER A 285 -5.56 0.43 -25.61
CA SER A 285 -4.85 -0.82 -25.39
C SER A 285 -5.07 -1.44 -24.00
N ARG A 286 -5.53 -0.65 -23.02
CA ARG A 286 -5.81 -1.09 -21.64
C ARG A 286 -7.28 -1.35 -21.36
N ILE A 287 -8.19 -0.81 -22.18
CA ILE A 287 -9.64 -0.94 -21.95
C ILE A 287 -10.09 -2.37 -22.27
N PHE A 288 -10.93 -2.94 -21.40
CA PHE A 288 -11.41 -4.32 -21.40
C PHE A 288 -10.31 -5.39 -21.38
N LYS A 289 -9.10 -5.03 -20.95
CA LYS A 289 -8.04 -6.01 -20.67
C LYS A 289 -8.05 -6.42 -19.21
N PRO A 290 -7.64 -7.67 -18.90
CA PRO A 290 -7.33 -8.08 -17.54
C PRO A 290 -6.34 -7.11 -16.91
N ILE A 291 -6.53 -6.84 -15.63
CA ILE A 291 -5.56 -6.04 -14.87
C ILE A 291 -4.41 -6.96 -14.49
N ASN A 292 -3.21 -6.64 -14.99
CA ASN A 292 -1.97 -7.38 -14.74
C ASN A 292 -1.04 -6.56 -13.83
#